data_AF-A0A0E3ZII7-F1
#
_entry.id   AF-A0A0E3ZII7-F1
#
_cell.length_a   1.000
_cell.length_b   1.000
_cell.length_c   1.000
_cell.angle_alpha   90.00
_cell.angle_beta   90.00
_cell.angle_gamma   90.00
#
_symmetry.space_group_name_H-M   'P 1'
#
loop_
_entity.id
_entity.type
_entity.pdbx_description
1 polymer ?
#
loop_
_entity_poly.entity_id
_entity_poly.type
_entity_poly.pdbx_seq_one_letter_code
_entity_poly.pdbx_strand_id
1 'polypeptide(L)'
;MQTSPFTLKVKIKAKLWSVINSTVYRYSPFFFRKFRVALVKAFGGKIEWSCSLDRRSRIDHPWNLIMGDLSSLGEDSWAYCLDKILIGEKCCIGKDVYLLTGSHDVSTESFDLLTRPIKIKSNTWIATGCYILPGVELGSFNVVAAGSVVTKSFDDNCIVGGNPAKYIKDRSIKQF
;
A
#
# COMPACT_ATOMS: atom_id res chain seq x y z
N MET A 1 13.45 -3.23 25.00
CA MET A 1 14.01 -3.72 23.71
C MET A 1 12.81 -3.95 22.79
N GLN A 2 12.78 -3.34 21.60
CA GLN A 2 11.65 -3.51 20.67
C GLN A 2 11.55 -4.99 20.25
N THR A 3 10.57 -5.73 20.78
CA THR A 3 10.36 -7.13 20.44
C THR A 3 9.28 -7.24 19.36
N SER A 4 9.64 -7.74 18.18
CA SER A 4 8.65 -8.04 17.14
C SER A 4 7.80 -9.26 17.55
N PRO A 5 6.46 -9.16 17.55
CA PRO A 5 5.54 -10.22 17.98
C PRO A 5 5.47 -11.40 17.00
N PHE A 6 6.17 -11.33 15.87
CA PHE A 6 6.14 -12.37 14.86
C PHE A 6 6.89 -13.63 15.28
N THR A 7 6.32 -14.79 14.96
CA THR A 7 6.97 -16.10 15.13
C THR A 7 8.24 -16.20 14.28
N LEU A 8 9.16 -17.08 14.65
CA LEU A 8 10.40 -17.31 13.88
C LEU A 8 10.11 -17.67 12.42
N LYS A 9 9.09 -18.50 12.18
CA LYS A 9 8.65 -18.88 10.82
C LYS A 9 8.25 -17.66 9.99
N VAL A 10 7.51 -16.71 10.57
CA VAL A 10 7.10 -15.47 9.89
C VAL A 10 8.33 -14.60 9.62
N LYS A 11 9.25 -14.46 10.57
CA LYS A 11 10.50 -13.70 10.41
C LYS A 11 11.36 -14.25 9.27
N ILE A 12 11.54 -15.57 9.20
CA ILE A 12 12.27 -16.24 8.11
C ILE A 12 11.57 -15.98 6.77
N LYS A 13 10.25 -16.18 6.70
CA LYS A 13 9.48 -15.95 5.47
C LYS A 13 9.59 -14.49 4.99
N ALA A 14 9.48 -13.54 5.91
CA ALA A 14 9.60 -12.10 5.62
C ALA A 14 11.01 -11.75 5.14
N LYS A 15 12.05 -12.32 5.76
CA LYS A 15 13.43 -12.09 5.34
C LYS A 15 13.71 -12.67 3.95
N LEU A 16 13.25 -13.90 3.68
CA LEU A 16 13.36 -14.51 2.36
C LEU A 16 12.69 -13.64 1.29
N TRP A 17 11.46 -13.17 1.56
CA TRP A 17 10.77 -12.26 0.66
C TRP A 17 11.54 -10.94 0.46
N SER A 18 12.06 -10.34 1.53
CA SER A 18 12.83 -9.10 1.45
C SER A 18 14.06 -9.23 0.53
N VAL A 19 14.75 -10.38 0.57
CA VAL A 19 15.85 -10.68 -0.36
C VAL A 19 15.33 -10.78 -1.80
N ILE A 20 14.24 -11.49 -2.05
CA ILE A 20 13.64 -11.62 -3.40
C ILE A 20 13.15 -10.26 -3.94
N ASN A 21 12.48 -9.46 -3.10
CA ASN A 21 11.97 -8.15 -3.47
C ASN A 21 13.11 -7.19 -3.84
N SER A 22 14.21 -7.19 -3.08
CA SER A 22 15.39 -6.35 -3.33
C SER A 22 16.29 -6.82 -4.48
N THR A 23 16.12 -8.05 -4.96
CA THR A 23 16.93 -8.65 -6.03
C THR A 23 16.09 -9.00 -7.25
N VAL A 24 15.58 -10.23 -7.33
CA VAL A 24 14.86 -10.82 -8.46
C VAL A 24 13.69 -9.96 -8.92
N TYR A 25 12.92 -9.42 -7.97
CA TYR A 25 11.81 -8.54 -8.28
C TYR A 25 12.29 -7.17 -8.80
N ARG A 26 13.23 -6.52 -8.09
CA ARG A 26 13.70 -5.15 -8.39
C ARG A 26 14.44 -5.02 -9.72
N TYR A 27 15.20 -6.04 -10.07
CA TYR A 27 15.97 -6.09 -11.31
C TYR A 27 15.26 -6.82 -12.44
N SER A 28 14.00 -7.27 -12.25
CA SER A 28 13.20 -7.81 -13.35
C SER A 28 13.01 -6.76 -14.46
N PRO A 29 13.04 -7.14 -15.75
CA PRO A 29 12.82 -6.19 -16.84
C PRO A 29 11.44 -5.51 -16.75
N PHE A 30 11.37 -4.25 -17.20
CA PHE A 30 10.16 -3.43 -17.00
C PHE A 30 8.90 -4.03 -17.65
N PHE A 31 9.05 -4.72 -18.78
CA PHE A 31 7.96 -5.36 -19.54
C PHE A 31 7.48 -6.70 -18.93
N PHE A 32 8.23 -7.30 -18.00
CA PHE A 32 7.84 -8.53 -17.29
C PHE A 32 6.93 -8.25 -16.08
N ARG A 33 5.82 -7.54 -16.30
CA ARG A 33 4.86 -7.18 -15.22
C ARG A 33 4.23 -8.40 -14.56
N LYS A 34 3.78 -9.38 -15.36
CA LYS A 34 3.15 -10.61 -14.87
C LYS A 34 4.08 -11.46 -13.99
N PHE A 35 5.39 -11.43 -14.26
CA PHE A 35 6.38 -12.14 -13.44
C PHE A 35 6.39 -11.61 -11.99
N ARG A 36 6.34 -10.29 -11.81
CA ARG A 36 6.28 -9.69 -10.47
C ARG A 36 4.98 -10.05 -9.73
N VAL A 37 3.85 -10.07 -10.44
CA VAL A 37 2.58 -10.55 -9.87
C VAL A 37 2.68 -12.01 -9.45
N ALA A 38 3.29 -12.88 -10.28
CA ALA A 38 3.51 -14.28 -9.96
C ALA A 38 4.35 -14.46 -8.68
N LEU A 39 5.44 -13.70 -8.53
CA LEU A 39 6.28 -13.72 -7.33
C LEU A 39 5.49 -13.34 -6.06
N VAL A 40 4.71 -12.26 -6.12
CA VAL A 40 3.91 -11.82 -4.97
C VAL A 40 2.84 -12.86 -4.63
N LYS A 41 2.16 -13.42 -5.63
CA LYS A 41 1.22 -14.55 -5.44
C LYS A 41 1.89 -15.76 -4.80
N ALA A 42 3.09 -16.14 -5.24
CA ALA A 42 3.84 -17.27 -4.69
C ALA A 42 4.17 -17.11 -3.20
N PHE A 43 4.29 -15.87 -2.72
CA PHE A 43 4.48 -15.57 -1.29
C PHE A 43 3.18 -15.38 -0.50
N GLY A 44 2.03 -15.57 -1.15
CA GLY A 44 0.70 -15.57 -0.55
C GLY A 44 -0.12 -14.31 -0.80
N GLY A 45 0.38 -13.35 -1.59
CA GLY A 45 -0.38 -12.15 -1.94
C GLY A 45 -1.57 -12.46 -2.84
N LYS A 46 -2.66 -11.70 -2.67
CA LYS A 46 -3.91 -11.88 -3.43
C LYS A 46 -4.10 -10.73 -4.40
N ILE A 47 -3.39 -10.82 -5.53
CA ILE A 47 -3.31 -9.75 -6.52
C ILE A 47 -3.89 -10.23 -7.84
N GLU A 48 -4.67 -9.43 -8.55
CA GLU A 48 -5.13 -9.79 -9.89
C GLU A 48 -4.01 -9.76 -10.95
N TRP A 49 -4.08 -10.64 -11.96
CA TRP A 49 -3.03 -10.75 -12.99
C TRP A 49 -2.86 -9.49 -13.86
N SER A 50 -3.90 -8.67 -13.93
CA SER A 50 -3.92 -7.38 -14.61
C SER A 50 -3.24 -6.27 -13.83
N CYS A 51 -2.94 -6.48 -12.54
CA CYS A 51 -2.29 -5.47 -11.71
C CYS A 51 -0.90 -5.12 -12.27
N SER A 52 -0.57 -3.84 -12.19
CA SER A 52 0.75 -3.35 -12.56
C SER A 52 1.57 -3.03 -11.31
N LEU A 53 2.53 -3.90 -11.01
CA LEU A 53 3.51 -3.63 -9.98
C LEU A 53 4.78 -3.06 -10.62
N ASP A 54 5.22 -1.88 -10.20
CA ASP A 54 6.50 -1.35 -10.65
C ASP A 54 7.66 -2.16 -10.07
N ARG A 55 8.73 -2.35 -10.85
CA ARG A 55 9.90 -3.12 -10.38
C ARG A 55 10.55 -2.49 -9.14
N ARG A 56 10.48 -1.17 -8.97
CA ARG A 56 11.08 -0.49 -7.82
C ARG A 56 10.17 -0.42 -6.60
N SER A 57 8.91 -0.82 -6.71
CA SER A 57 8.02 -0.91 -5.56
C SER A 57 8.57 -1.87 -4.50
N ARG A 58 8.49 -1.46 -3.23
CA ARG A 58 8.81 -2.30 -2.08
C ARG A 58 7.52 -2.84 -1.50
N ILE A 59 7.48 -4.14 -1.27
CA ILE A 59 6.34 -4.80 -0.61
C ILE A 59 6.93 -5.57 0.56
N ASP A 60 6.43 -5.36 1.76
CA ASP A 60 6.74 -6.20 2.92
C ASP A 60 5.55 -7.12 3.21
N HIS A 61 5.81 -8.33 3.71
CA HIS A 61 4.75 -9.29 4.10
C HIS A 61 3.67 -9.44 3.01
N PRO A 62 4.02 -9.84 1.77
CA PRO A 62 3.13 -9.84 0.61
C PRO A 62 1.84 -10.63 0.80
N TRP A 63 1.81 -11.60 1.73
CA TRP A 63 0.59 -12.33 2.10
C TRP A 63 -0.51 -11.49 2.73
N ASN A 64 -0.20 -10.25 3.12
CA ASN A 64 -1.16 -9.27 3.61
C ASN A 64 -1.61 -8.29 2.51
N LEU A 65 -1.05 -8.36 1.30
CA LEU A 65 -1.42 -7.48 0.19
C LEU A 65 -2.54 -8.09 -0.64
N ILE A 66 -3.61 -7.33 -0.82
CA ILE A 66 -4.75 -7.65 -1.69
C ILE A 66 -4.92 -6.52 -2.71
N MET A 67 -4.97 -6.83 -4.00
CA MET A 67 -5.13 -5.84 -5.06
C MET A 67 -6.11 -6.31 -6.13
N GLY A 68 -7.13 -5.50 -6.41
CA GLY A 68 -8.15 -5.73 -7.43
C GLY A 68 -7.69 -5.42 -8.85
N ASP A 69 -8.54 -5.78 -9.81
CA ASP A 69 -8.27 -5.70 -11.25
C ASP A 69 -7.81 -4.31 -11.69
N LEU A 70 -6.83 -4.26 -12.60
CA LEU A 70 -6.29 -3.04 -13.23
C LEU A 70 -5.71 -1.99 -12.25
N SER A 71 -5.40 -2.38 -11.02
CA SER A 71 -4.75 -1.50 -10.05
C SER A 71 -3.23 -1.48 -10.22
N SER A 72 -2.62 -0.35 -9.85
CA SER A 72 -1.17 -0.17 -9.94
C SER A 72 -0.53 0.11 -8.57
N LEU A 73 0.72 -0.33 -8.41
CA LEU A 73 1.63 0.10 -7.35
C LEU A 73 2.85 0.75 -8.01
N GLY A 74 2.94 2.08 -7.88
CA GLY A 74 3.92 2.89 -8.57
C GLY A 74 5.37 2.68 -8.15
N GLU A 75 6.24 3.35 -8.90
CA GLU A 75 7.68 3.38 -8.70
C GLU A 75 8.06 3.87 -7.30
N ASP A 76 9.06 3.22 -6.68
CA ASP A 76 9.63 3.58 -5.37
C ASP A 76 8.59 3.68 -4.22
N SER A 77 7.34 3.28 -4.47
CA SER A 77 6.27 3.17 -3.48
C SER A 77 6.48 1.98 -2.55
N TRP A 78 6.04 2.11 -1.31
CA TRP A 78 6.21 1.12 -0.26
C TRP A 78 4.88 0.66 0.31
N ALA A 79 4.54 -0.61 0.08
CA ALA A 79 3.48 -1.32 0.78
C ALA A 79 4.07 -2.00 2.03
N TYR A 80 3.98 -1.33 3.18
CA TYR A 80 4.44 -1.84 4.47
C TYR A 80 3.31 -2.65 5.13
N CYS A 81 3.11 -3.90 4.67
CA CYS A 81 1.96 -4.74 5.03
C CYS A 81 2.14 -5.54 6.34
N LEU A 82 2.52 -4.90 7.45
CA LEU A 82 2.47 -5.60 8.75
C LEU A 82 1.05 -6.08 9.09
N ASP A 83 0.04 -5.32 8.66
CA ASP A 83 -1.36 -5.72 8.55
C ASP A 83 -1.82 -5.73 7.08
N LYS A 84 -3.09 -6.03 6.85
CA LYS A 84 -3.70 -6.04 5.51
C LYS A 84 -3.67 -4.66 4.86
N ILE A 85 -3.24 -4.65 3.60
CA ILE A 85 -3.46 -3.54 2.67
C ILE A 85 -4.41 -4.05 1.58
N LEU A 86 -5.60 -3.46 1.52
CA LEU A 86 -6.62 -3.79 0.54
C LEU A 86 -6.71 -2.65 -0.47
N ILE A 87 -6.37 -2.93 -1.73
CA ILE A 87 -6.51 -2.01 -2.84
C ILE A 87 -7.61 -2.56 -3.76
N GLY A 88 -8.63 -1.77 -4.03
CA GLY A 88 -9.75 -2.13 -4.90
C GLY A 88 -9.34 -2.23 -6.36
N GLU A 89 -10.33 -2.17 -7.24
CA GLU A 89 -10.11 -2.20 -8.69
C GLU A 89 -9.76 -0.81 -9.22
N LYS A 90 -9.01 -0.75 -10.33
CA LYS A 90 -8.71 0.49 -11.08
C LYS A 90 -8.13 1.60 -10.21
N CYS A 91 -7.43 1.22 -9.13
CA CYS A 91 -6.76 2.17 -8.27
C CYS A 91 -5.41 2.54 -8.86
N CYS A 92 -5.06 3.81 -8.79
CA CYS A 92 -3.76 4.30 -9.21
C CYS A 92 -2.97 4.72 -7.98
N ILE A 93 -1.97 3.93 -7.59
CA ILE A 93 -1.02 4.31 -6.54
C ILE A 93 0.20 4.90 -7.24
N GLY A 94 0.41 6.21 -7.06
CA GLY A 94 1.47 6.97 -7.69
C GLY A 94 2.88 6.53 -7.26
N LYS A 95 3.87 7.32 -7.71
CA LYS A 95 5.27 7.15 -7.33
C LYS A 95 5.52 7.63 -5.89
N ASP A 96 6.48 7.04 -5.19
CA ASP A 96 6.87 7.46 -3.83
C ASP A 96 5.66 7.51 -2.87
N VAL A 97 4.72 6.56 -2.98
CA VAL A 97 3.57 6.46 -2.08
C VAL A 97 3.85 5.42 -1.02
N TYR A 98 3.60 5.78 0.23
CA TYR A 98 3.86 4.96 1.41
C TYR A 98 2.53 4.52 2.02
N LEU A 99 2.24 3.22 1.97
CA LEU A 99 1.07 2.61 2.60
C LEU A 99 1.55 1.90 3.87
N LEU A 100 1.28 2.49 5.03
CA LEU A 100 1.92 2.13 6.29
C LEU A 100 0.90 1.55 7.26
N THR A 101 0.93 0.23 7.49
CA THR A 101 0.00 -0.43 8.44
C THR A 101 0.56 -0.55 9.86
N GLY A 102 1.86 -0.33 10.05
CA GLY A 102 2.54 -0.42 11.33
C GLY A 102 2.72 0.94 12.02
N SER A 103 2.58 0.95 13.34
CA SER A 103 2.93 2.03 14.26
C SER A 103 3.38 1.42 15.59
N HIS A 104 3.59 2.26 16.60
CA HIS A 104 3.87 1.84 17.96
C HIS A 104 2.94 2.53 18.96
N ASP A 105 2.65 1.85 20.06
CA ASP A 105 1.96 2.46 21.18
C ASP A 105 2.92 3.38 21.93
N VAL A 106 2.74 4.68 21.76
CA VAL A 106 3.59 5.70 22.39
C VAL A 106 3.20 5.95 23.86
N SER A 107 2.11 5.35 24.33
CA SER A 107 1.63 5.48 25.71
C SER A 107 2.21 4.43 26.66
N THR A 108 2.89 3.40 26.14
CA THR A 108 3.52 2.33 26.93
C THR A 108 5.04 2.40 26.84
N GLU A 109 5.73 2.07 27.94
CA GLU A 109 7.21 2.00 27.97
C GLU A 109 7.77 0.90 27.06
N SER A 110 6.99 -0.17 26.85
CA SER A 110 7.33 -1.28 25.96
C SER A 110 7.38 -0.85 24.48
N PHE A 111 6.72 0.26 24.12
CA PHE A 111 6.61 0.77 22.76
C PHE A 111 6.13 -0.32 21.80
N ASP A 112 5.03 -0.97 22.18
CA ASP A 112 4.55 -2.18 21.52
C ASP A 112 4.16 -1.91 20.07
N LEU A 113 4.38 -2.89 19.20
CA LEU A 113 3.97 -2.80 17.79
C LEU A 113 2.44 -2.75 17.70
N LEU A 114 1.92 -1.70 17.08
CA LEU A 114 0.51 -1.59 16.70
C LEU A 114 0.39 -1.77 15.20
N THR A 115 -0.59 -2.54 14.76
CA THR A 115 -0.92 -2.68 13.33
C THR A 115 -2.39 -2.38 13.10
N ARG A 116 -2.69 -1.68 12.01
CA ARG A 116 -4.06 -1.43 11.57
C ARG A 116 -4.14 -1.53 10.05
N PRO A 117 -5.18 -2.17 9.51
CA PRO A 117 -5.32 -2.36 8.08
C PRO A 117 -5.53 -1.03 7.35
N ILE A 118 -5.13 -0.98 6.09
CA ILE A 118 -5.45 0.11 5.17
C ILE A 118 -6.41 -0.43 4.11
N LYS A 119 -7.44 0.36 3.79
CA LYS A 119 -8.38 0.05 2.70
C LYS A 119 -8.45 1.20 1.72
N ILE A 120 -8.27 0.91 0.45
CA ILE A 120 -8.38 1.85 -0.65
C ILE A 120 -9.43 1.27 -1.59
N LYS A 121 -10.61 1.88 -1.64
CA LYS A 121 -11.70 1.40 -2.51
C LYS A 121 -11.46 1.78 -3.97
N SER A 122 -12.23 1.16 -4.87
CA SER A 122 -12.01 1.20 -6.32
C SER A 122 -11.99 2.61 -6.91
N ASN A 123 -11.27 2.77 -8.03
CA ASN A 123 -11.12 4.02 -8.78
C ASN A 123 -10.44 5.17 -8.01
N THR A 124 -9.84 4.87 -6.86
CA THR A 124 -9.09 5.84 -6.06
C THR A 124 -7.72 6.11 -6.68
N TRP A 125 -7.36 7.38 -6.75
CA TRP A 125 -6.03 7.83 -7.17
C TRP A 125 -5.29 8.46 -5.99
N ILE A 126 -4.11 7.92 -5.70
CA ILE A 126 -3.19 8.49 -4.72
C ILE A 126 -2.00 9.05 -5.49
N ALA A 127 -1.87 10.37 -5.49
CA ALA A 127 -0.80 11.04 -6.22
C ALA A 127 0.58 10.83 -5.56
N THR A 128 1.62 11.30 -6.23
CA THR A 128 3.02 11.08 -5.85
C THR A 128 3.34 11.60 -4.45
N GLY A 129 4.21 10.90 -3.71
CA GLY A 129 4.77 11.40 -2.45
C GLY A 129 3.80 11.34 -1.26
N CYS A 130 2.72 10.58 -1.34
CA CYS A 130 1.71 10.52 -0.27
C CYS A 130 2.05 9.47 0.79
N TYR A 131 1.60 9.72 2.03
CA TYR A 131 1.67 8.79 3.14
C TYR A 131 0.27 8.44 3.60
N ILE A 132 -0.09 7.16 3.58
CA ILE A 132 -1.36 6.63 4.08
C ILE A 132 -1.08 5.89 5.37
N LEU A 133 -1.60 6.41 6.49
CA LEU A 133 -1.27 5.93 7.83
C LEU A 133 -2.15 4.74 8.28
N PRO A 134 -1.78 4.04 9.37
CA PRO A 134 -2.49 2.86 9.82
C PRO A 134 -3.96 3.12 10.12
N GLY A 135 -4.84 2.25 9.64
CA GLY A 135 -6.28 2.33 9.90
C GLY A 135 -7.08 3.20 8.93
N VAL A 136 -6.42 3.85 7.97
CA VAL A 136 -7.10 4.69 6.98
C VAL A 136 -7.91 3.85 6.00
N GLU A 137 -9.17 4.25 5.81
CA GLU A 137 -10.06 3.81 4.74
C GLU A 137 -10.35 4.97 3.78
N LEU A 138 -9.98 4.81 2.50
CA LEU A 138 -10.31 5.75 1.43
C LEU A 138 -11.47 5.17 0.61
N GLY A 139 -12.54 5.97 0.52
CA GLY A 139 -13.71 5.72 -0.31
C GLY A 139 -13.40 5.63 -1.80
N SER A 140 -14.38 5.14 -2.56
CA SER A 140 -14.26 4.96 -4.01
C SER A 140 -14.10 6.31 -4.71
N PHE A 141 -13.37 6.33 -5.82
CA PHE A 141 -13.14 7.54 -6.63
C PHE A 141 -12.42 8.68 -5.89
N ASN A 142 -11.77 8.42 -4.75
CA ASN A 142 -11.04 9.47 -4.07
C ASN A 142 -9.81 9.93 -4.86
N VAL A 143 -9.42 11.19 -4.66
CA VAL A 143 -8.14 11.75 -5.14
C VAL A 143 -7.38 12.27 -3.94
N VAL A 144 -6.21 11.69 -3.67
CA VAL A 144 -5.26 12.21 -2.68
C VAL A 144 -4.22 13.04 -3.41
N ALA A 145 -4.19 14.34 -3.12
CA ALA A 145 -3.25 15.28 -3.74
C ALA A 145 -1.80 14.96 -3.37
N ALA A 146 -0.85 15.32 -4.23
CA ALA A 146 0.57 14.98 -4.06
C ALA A 146 1.15 15.49 -2.73
N GLY A 147 2.06 14.73 -2.14
CA GLY A 147 2.74 15.10 -0.89
C GLY A 147 1.87 15.03 0.37
N SER A 148 0.67 14.45 0.30
CA SER A 148 -0.27 14.47 1.42
C SER A 148 0.02 13.40 2.47
N VAL A 149 -0.23 13.72 3.74
CA VAL A 149 -0.17 12.77 4.86
C VAL A 149 -1.58 12.49 5.35
N VAL A 150 -2.13 11.36 4.94
CA VAL A 150 -3.50 10.95 5.23
C VAL A 150 -3.53 10.24 6.58
N THR A 151 -4.08 10.92 7.59
CA THR A 151 -4.14 10.44 8.98
C THR A 151 -5.53 9.96 9.41
N LYS A 152 -6.54 10.15 8.57
CA LYS A 152 -7.93 9.76 8.82
C LYS A 152 -8.60 9.26 7.54
N SER A 153 -9.68 8.51 7.70
CA SER A 153 -10.50 8.01 6.60
C SER A 153 -11.31 9.12 5.93
N PHE A 154 -11.68 8.90 4.67
CA PHE A 154 -12.50 9.80 3.87
C PHE A 154 -13.50 9.00 3.05
N ASP A 155 -14.73 9.51 2.97
CA ASP A 155 -15.81 8.90 2.20
C ASP A 155 -15.55 8.95 0.68
N ASP A 156 -16.44 8.36 -0.09
CA ASP A 156 -16.34 8.27 -1.55
C ASP A 156 -16.37 9.67 -2.20
N ASN A 157 -15.80 9.76 -3.41
CA ASN A 157 -15.79 10.96 -4.26
C ASN A 157 -15.16 12.21 -3.62
N CYS A 158 -14.20 12.06 -2.71
CA CYS A 158 -13.50 13.19 -2.10
C CYS A 158 -12.18 13.51 -2.83
N ILE A 159 -11.86 14.79 -2.94
CA ILE A 159 -10.50 15.28 -3.18
C ILE A 159 -9.95 15.74 -1.83
N VAL A 160 -8.82 15.17 -1.42
CA VAL A 160 -8.19 15.44 -0.13
C VAL A 160 -6.72 15.81 -0.34
N GLY A 161 -6.17 16.63 0.55
CA GLY A 161 -4.74 16.94 0.49
C GLY A 161 -4.20 17.70 1.69
N GLY A 162 -2.87 17.77 1.77
CA GLY A 162 -2.11 18.46 2.81
C GLY A 162 -1.47 17.52 3.84
N ASN A 163 -0.80 18.12 4.83
CA ASN A 163 -0.17 17.42 5.95
C ASN A 163 -0.55 18.12 7.28
N PRO A 164 -1.48 17.58 8.08
CA PRO A 164 -2.30 16.40 7.77
C PRO A 164 -3.30 16.67 6.63
N ALA A 165 -3.68 15.63 5.90
CA ALA A 165 -4.61 15.74 4.79
C ALA A 165 -6.00 16.17 5.28
N LYS A 166 -6.59 17.12 4.57
CA LYS A 166 -7.94 17.63 4.81
C LYS A 166 -8.78 17.45 3.55
N TYR A 167 -10.09 17.39 3.74
CA TYR A 167 -11.03 17.51 2.64
C TYR A 167 -10.82 18.85 1.94
N ILE A 168 -10.74 18.84 0.61
CA ILE A 168 -10.62 20.02 -0.24
C ILE A 168 -11.98 20.32 -0.88
N LYS A 169 -12.54 19.32 -1.56
CA LYS A 169 -13.85 19.39 -2.23
C LYS A 169 -14.28 18.01 -2.70
N ASP A 170 -15.53 17.90 -3.15
CA ASP A 170 -16.01 16.72 -3.86
C ASP A 170 -15.38 16.63 -5.26
N ARG A 171 -15.13 15.41 -5.69
CA ARG A 171 -14.72 15.06 -7.04
C ARG A 171 -15.95 14.99 -7.93
N SER A 172 -16.10 15.98 -8.82
CA SER A 172 -17.09 15.91 -9.88
C SER A 172 -16.58 15.04 -11.04
N ILE A 173 -17.23 13.91 -11.27
CA ILE A 173 -16.94 13.02 -12.40
C ILE A 173 -17.87 13.44 -13.54
N LYS A 174 -17.32 13.98 -14.63
CA LYS A 174 -18.09 14.24 -15.84
C LYS A 174 -18.39 12.90 -16.52
N GLN A 175 -19.67 12.62 -16.76
CA GLN A 175 -20.09 11.55 -17.66
C GLN A 175 -19.94 12.08 -19.09
N PHE A 176 -19.31 11.30 -19.95
CA PHE A 176 -19.21 11.59 -21.39
C PHE A 176 -20.46 11.11 -22.11
#